data_AF-A0A2E3IY17-F1
#
_entry.id   AF-A0A2E3IY17-F1
#
_cell.length_a   1.000
_cell.length_b   1.000
_cell.length_c   1.000
_cell.angle_alpha   90.00
_cell.angle_beta   90.00
_cell.angle_gamma   90.00
#
_symmetry.space_group_name_H-M   'P 1'
#
loop_
_entity.id
_entity.type
_entity.pdbx_description
1 polymer ?
#
loop_
_entity_poly.entity_id
_entity_poly.type
_entity_poly.pdbx_seq_one_letter_code
_entity_poly.pdbx_strand_id
1 'polypeptide(L)' 'MDTSRNRSPGTESPQFIGRAVATLAGDPNLMQKTEKTLIVAELAREYGFRDLDGMLPPVLSVSAVRKRFKA' A
#
# COMPACT_ATOMS: atom_id res chain seq x y z
N MET A 1 7.44 6.26 22.18
CA MET A 1 6.09 6.81 21.92
C MET A 1 5.33 5.78 21.12
N ASP A 2 4.25 5.25 21.66
CA ASP A 2 3.41 4.26 21.00
C ASP A 2 2.50 4.97 19.99
N THR A 3 2.88 4.92 18.72
CA THR A 3 2.13 5.55 17.62
C THR A 3 0.86 4.77 17.25
N SER A 4 0.59 3.62 17.87
CA SER A 4 -0.60 2.81 17.61
C SER A 4 -1.91 3.45 18.11
N ARG A 5 -1.84 4.44 19.01
CA ARG A 5 -3.04 5.06 19.61
C ARG A 5 -3.76 6.11 18.76
N ASN A 6 -3.24 6.54 17.63
CA ASN A 6 -3.80 7.66 16.86
C ASN A 6 -4.41 7.27 15.50
N ARG A 7 -4.76 5.98 15.32
CA ARG A 7 -5.40 5.49 14.10
C ARG A 7 -6.83 5.02 14.38
N SER A 8 -7.78 5.43 13.54
CA SER A 8 -9.12 4.85 13.50
C SER A 8 -9.06 3.36 13.11
N PRO A 9 -9.77 2.46 13.82
CA PRO A 9 -9.81 1.05 13.47
C PRO A 9 -10.21 0.84 11.99
N GLY A 10 -9.44 0.04 11.26
CA GLY A 10 -9.73 -0.31 9.86
C GLY A 10 -9.11 0.61 8.79
N THR A 11 -8.32 1.62 9.17
CA THR A 11 -7.56 2.43 8.20
C THR A 11 -6.08 2.02 8.17
N GLU A 12 -5.34 2.44 7.13
CA GLU A 12 -3.89 2.33 7.08
C GLU A 12 -3.22 3.51 7.80
N SER A 13 -1.95 3.39 8.18
CA SER A 13 -1.18 4.53 8.71
C SER A 13 -0.53 5.34 7.59
N PRO A 14 -0.25 6.64 7.81
CA PRO A 14 0.61 7.41 6.91
C PRO A 14 1.98 6.75 6.70
N GLN A 15 2.52 6.06 7.72
CA GLN A 15 3.80 5.36 7.64
C GLN A 15 3.75 4.15 6.70
N PHE A 16 2.60 3.47 6.58
CA PHE A 16 2.42 2.38 5.61
C PHE A 16 2.60 2.88 4.18
N ILE A 17 2.00 4.03 3.86
CA ILE A 17 2.19 4.70 2.56
C ILE A 17 3.64 5.12 2.37
N GLY A 18 4.26 5.73 3.38
CA GLY A 18 5.67 6.14 3.32
C GLY A 18 6.62 4.97 3.05
N ARG A 19 6.37 3.79 3.63
CA ARG A 19 7.14 2.57 3.37
C ARG A 19 7.03 2.12 1.90
N ALA A 20 5.86 2.25 1.29
CA ALA A 20 5.68 1.93 -0.12
C ALA A 20 6.52 2.84 -1.01
N VAL A 21 6.50 4.16 -0.75
CA VAL A 21 7.32 5.14 -1.48
C VAL A 21 8.81 4.86 -1.30
N ALA A 22 9.26 4.62 -0.08
CA ALA A 22 10.66 4.32 0.22
C ALA A 22 11.13 3.02 -0.47
N THR A 23 10.26 2.00 -0.49
CA THR A 23 10.54 0.72 -1.15
C THR A 23 10.68 0.89 -2.66
N LEU A 24 9.74 1.60 -3.30
CA LEU A 24 9.79 1.91 -4.72
C LEU A 24 11.05 2.73 -5.07
N ALA A 25 11.39 3.73 -4.26
CA ALA A 25 12.58 4.55 -4.47
C ALA A 25 13.89 3.73 -4.40
N GLY A 26 13.91 2.62 -3.66
CA GLY A 26 15.04 1.71 -3.56
C GLY A 26 15.02 0.55 -4.57
N ASP A 27 13.96 0.39 -5.36
CA ASP A 27 13.84 -0.71 -6.33
C ASP A 27 14.66 -0.41 -7.60
N PRO A 28 15.69 -1.23 -7.94
CA PRO A 28 16.44 -1.06 -9.18
C PRO A 28 15.56 -1.19 -10.44
N ASN A 29 14.38 -1.80 -10.33
CA ASN A 29 13.43 -2.00 -11.43
C ASN A 29 12.25 -1.01 -11.39
N LEU A 30 12.33 0.08 -10.63
CA LEU A 30 11.25 1.08 -10.48
C LEU A 30 10.65 1.52 -11.83
N MET A 31 11.48 1.70 -12.86
CA MET A 31 11.04 2.11 -14.20
C MET A 31 10.03 1.14 -14.84
N GLN A 32 10.02 -0.14 -14.45
CA GLN A 32 9.03 -1.10 -14.96
C GLN A 32 7.61 -0.87 -14.37
N LYS A 33 7.52 -0.06 -13.31
CA LYS A 33 6.27 0.24 -12.58
C LYS A 33 5.71 1.63 -12.88
N THR A 34 6.34 2.42 -13.75
CA THR A 34 5.83 3.74 -14.17
C THR A 34 4.55 3.62 -15.00
N GLU A 35 3.81 4.74 -15.12
CA GLU A 35 2.54 4.83 -15.88
C GLU A 35 1.43 3.88 -15.41
N LYS A 36 1.54 3.39 -14.17
CA LYS A 36 0.58 2.48 -13.56
C LYS A 36 0.03 3.07 -12.27
N THR A 37 -1.24 2.78 -12.00
CA THR A 37 -1.79 2.93 -10.65
C THR A 37 -1.35 1.71 -9.83
N LEU A 38 -0.55 1.95 -8.81
CA LEU A 38 -0.06 0.90 -7.91
C LEU A 38 -0.88 0.93 -6.61
N ILE A 39 -1.29 -0.25 -6.14
CA ILE A 39 -1.98 -0.38 -4.85
C ILE A 39 -0.94 -0.71 -3.78
N VAL A 40 -0.92 0.09 -2.72
CA VAL A 40 0.07 -0.04 -1.64
C VAL A 40 -0.03 -1.39 -0.94
N ALA A 41 -1.23 -1.94 -0.74
CA ALA A 41 -1.41 -3.28 -0.20
C ALA A 41 -0.85 -4.39 -1.12
N GLU A 42 -0.84 -4.19 -2.44
CA GLU A 42 -0.19 -5.12 -3.38
C GLU A 42 1.32 -5.01 -3.31
N LEU A 43 1.85 -3.79 -3.25
CA LEU A 43 3.29 -3.54 -3.07
C LEU A 43 3.78 -4.12 -1.73
N ALA A 44 2.99 -3.97 -0.66
CA ALA A 44 3.31 -4.55 0.64
C ALA A 44 3.46 -6.08 0.57
N ARG A 45 2.64 -6.76 -0.25
CA ARG A 45 2.77 -8.20 -0.52
C ARG A 45 3.98 -8.53 -1.38
N GLU A 46 4.20 -7.75 -2.44
CA GLU A 46 5.29 -7.96 -3.39
C GLU A 46 6.66 -7.78 -2.73
N TYR A 47 6.83 -6.71 -1.96
CA TYR A 47 8.12 -6.35 -1.33
C TYR A 47 8.22 -6.78 0.14
N GLY A 48 7.19 -7.39 0.71
CA GLY A 48 7.24 -7.99 2.04
C GLY A 48 7.26 -7.00 3.22
N PHE A 49 6.71 -5.80 3.07
CA PHE A 49 6.53 -4.87 4.18
C PHE A 49 5.11 -4.90 4.75
N ARG A 50 4.96 -4.43 5.98
CA ARG A 50 3.69 -4.35 6.70
C ARG A 50 3.53 -2.99 7.35
N ASP A 51 2.32 -2.69 7.77
CA ASP A 51 2.04 -1.52 8.57
C ASP A 51 2.66 -1.64 9.98
N LEU A 52 2.70 -0.56 10.76
CA LEU A 52 3.40 -0.46 12.04
C LEU A 52 2.91 -1.47 13.09
N ASP A 53 1.65 -1.84 13.03
CA ASP A 53 0.96 -2.82 13.86
C ASP A 53 1.12 -4.26 13.33
N GLY A 54 1.89 -4.45 12.26
CA GLY A 54 2.01 -5.73 11.57
C GLY A 54 0.80 -6.08 10.70
N MET A 55 -0.19 -5.18 10.57
CA MET A 55 -1.32 -5.37 9.68
C MET A 55 -0.87 -5.32 8.22
N LEU A 56 -1.50 -6.17 7.42
CA LEU A 56 -1.50 -6.05 5.97
C LEU A 56 -2.94 -5.82 5.51
N PRO A 57 -3.29 -4.60 5.05
CA PRO A 57 -4.63 -4.30 4.59
C PRO A 57 -5.09 -5.21 3.44
N PRO A 58 -6.38 -5.54 3.35
CA PRO A 58 -6.90 -6.31 2.23
C PRO A 58 -6.72 -5.53 0.92
N VAL A 59 -6.41 -6.26 -0.16
CA VAL A 59 -6.19 -5.66 -1.48
C VAL A 59 -7.53 -5.29 -2.10
N LEU A 60 -7.76 -4.00 -2.32
CA LEU A 60 -8.84 -3.50 -3.16
C LEU A 60 -8.33 -3.37 -4.59
N SER A 61 -8.29 -4.47 -5.36
CA SER A 61 -7.66 -4.49 -6.69
C SER A 61 -8.24 -3.41 -7.63
N VAL A 62 -7.40 -2.81 -8.48
CA VAL A 62 -7.84 -1.80 -9.47
C VAL A 62 -8.88 -2.40 -10.42
N SER A 63 -8.77 -3.70 -10.72
CA SER A 63 -9.76 -4.48 -11.47
C SER A 63 -11.13 -4.51 -10.79
N ALA A 64 -11.15 -4.69 -9.46
CA ALA A 64 -12.36 -4.66 -8.66
C ALA A 64 -12.96 -3.24 -8.59
N VAL A 65 -12.13 -2.21 -8.47
CA VAL A 65 -12.56 -0.80 -8.48
C VAL A 65 -13.10 -0.41 -9.86
N ARG A 66 -12.41 -0.70 -10.96
CA ARG A 66 -12.88 -0.43 -12.34
C ARG A 66 -14.20 -1.13 -12.66
N LYS A 67 -14.43 -2.35 -12.17
CA LYS A 67 -15.71 -3.05 -12.32
C LYS A 67 -16.84 -2.37 -11.55
N ARG A 68 -16.55 -1.69 -10.44
CA ARG A 68 -17.54 -0.99 -9.61
C ARG A 68 -18.08 0.29 -10.25
N PHE A 69 -17.33 0.90 -11.18
CA PHE A 69 -17.67 2.17 -11.82
C PHE A 69 -18.02 2.06 -13.32
N LYS A 70 -18.05 0.84 -13.88
CA LYS A 70 -18.72 0.63 -15.18
C LYS A 70 -20.21 0.40 -14.94
N ALA A 71 -20.98 1.48 -15.03
CA ALA A 71 -22.41 1.45 -15.35
C ALA A 71 -22.57 1.62 -16.87
#